data_AF-A0A2V6ATB0-F1
#
_entry.id   AF-A0A2V6ATB0-F1
#
_cell.length_a   1.000
_cell.length_b   1.000
_cell.length_c   1.000
_cell.angle_alpha   90.00
_cell.angle_beta   90.00
_cell.angle_gamma   90.00
#
_symmetry.space_group_name_H-M   'P 1'
#
loop_
_entity.id
_entity.type
_entity.pdbx_description
1 polymer ?
#
loop_
_entity_poly.entity_id
_entity_poly.type
_entity_poly.pdbx_seq_one_letter_code
_entity_poly.pdbx_strand_id
1 'polypeptide(L)'
;FPSEQVKAVKFEQFKARQRETLASIFSFLGRKPLRSLRNKDRNIVPYERAMNWEERVFLYHLFAQDIVRVEQLLDWDCSDWKL
;
A
#
# COMPACT_ATOMS: atom_id res chain seq x y z
N PHE A 1 -8.99 10.75 -14.10
CA PHE A 1 -8.50 9.72 -15.04
C PHE A 1 -9.42 8.50 -14.94
N PRO A 2 -9.68 7.77 -16.03
CA PRO A 2 -10.35 6.48 -15.98
C PRO A 2 -9.63 5.53 -15.01
N SER A 3 -10.37 4.68 -14.31
CA SER A 3 -9.80 3.74 -13.33
C SER A 3 -8.83 2.75 -13.99
N GLU A 4 -9.02 2.45 -15.28
CA GLU A 4 -8.15 1.60 -16.07
C GLU A 4 -6.78 2.25 -16.37
N GLN A 5 -6.67 3.57 -16.21
CA GLN A 5 -5.42 4.32 -16.40
C GLN A 5 -4.66 4.58 -15.10
N VAL A 6 -5.19 4.13 -13.96
CA VAL A 6 -4.56 4.33 -12.65
C VAL A 6 -4.44 3.00 -11.92
N LYS A 7 -3.21 2.63 -11.57
CA LYS A 7 -2.95 1.50 -10.70
C LYS A 7 -2.50 1.97 -9.33
N ALA A 8 -3.38 1.89 -8.35
CA ALA A 8 -3.01 2.04 -6.95
C ALA A 8 -2.31 0.77 -6.46
N VAL A 9 -1.28 0.92 -5.62
CA VAL A 9 -0.52 -0.20 -5.05
C VAL A 9 -0.44 -0.01 -3.54
N LYS A 10 -1.02 -0.94 -2.78
CA LYS A 10 -0.92 -0.94 -1.32
C LYS A 10 0.52 -1.28 -0.90
N PHE A 11 1.12 -0.44 -0.08
CA PHE A 11 2.54 -0.55 0.28
C PHE A 11 2.84 -1.82 1.09
N GLU A 12 1.96 -2.16 2.02
CA GLU A 12 2.07 -3.34 2.88
C GLU A 12 2.02 -4.62 2.04
N GLN A 13 1.10 -4.68 1.08
CA GLN A 13 1.03 -5.79 0.12
C GLN A 13 2.28 -5.86 -0.75
N PHE A 14 2.79 -4.72 -1.22
CA PHE A 14 4.03 -4.68 -1.99
C PHE A 14 5.23 -5.19 -1.18
N LYS A 15 5.34 -4.83 0.10
CA LYS A 15 6.39 -5.37 0.98
C LYS A 15 6.28 -6.88 1.16
N ALA A 16 5.07 -7.40 1.34
CA ALA A 16 4.85 -8.84 1.56
C ALA A 16 4.99 -9.67 0.27
N ARG A 17 4.55 -9.13 -0.88
CA ARG A 17 4.42 -9.85 -2.17
C ARG A 17 5.06 -9.10 -3.33
N GLN A 18 6.26 -8.55 -3.10
CA GLN A 18 6.96 -7.65 -4.02
C GLN A 18 7.02 -8.13 -5.48
N ARG A 19 7.37 -9.40 -5.69
CA ARG A 19 7.52 -9.97 -7.04
C ARG A 19 6.20 -9.99 -7.80
N GLU A 20 5.12 -10.40 -7.14
CA GLU A 20 3.77 -10.47 -7.71
C GLU A 20 3.25 -9.06 -8.01
N THR A 21 3.39 -8.15 -7.05
CA THR A 21 2.96 -6.75 -7.22
C THR A 21 3.72 -6.08 -8.36
N LEU A 22 5.04 -6.30 -8.48
CA LEU A 22 5.82 -5.79 -9.61
C LEU A 22 5.37 -6.39 -10.93
N ALA A 23 5.19 -7.71 -11.01
CA ALA A 23 4.68 -8.33 -12.23
C ALA A 23 3.33 -7.72 -12.66
N SER A 24 2.44 -7.45 -11.71
CA SER A 24 1.17 -6.76 -11.94
C SER A 24 1.35 -5.32 -12.44
N ILE A 25 2.32 -4.57 -11.90
CA ILE A 25 2.67 -3.22 -12.37
C ILE A 25 3.21 -3.26 -13.81
N PHE A 26 4.14 -4.18 -14.11
CA PHE A 26 4.69 -4.34 -15.46
C PHE A 26 3.60 -4.70 -16.47
N SER A 27 2.70 -5.62 -16.12
CA SER A 27 1.55 -5.98 -16.94
C SER A 27 0.64 -4.78 -17.21
N PHE A 28 0.35 -3.97 -16.19
CA PHE A 28 -0.45 -2.75 -16.34
C PHE A 28 0.21 -1.73 -17.27
N LEU A 29 1.54 -1.62 -17.24
CA LEU A 29 2.31 -0.75 -18.14
C LEU A 29 2.51 -1.36 -19.55
N GLY A 30 1.94 -2.53 -19.85
CA GLY A 30 2.12 -3.22 -21.12
C GLY A 30 3.54 -3.75 -21.36
N ARG A 31 4.31 -3.99 -20.29
CA ARG A 31 5.71 -4.45 -20.35
C ARG A 31 5.88 -5.85 -19.80
N LYS A 32 6.92 -6.54 -20.29
CA LYS A 32 7.32 -7.85 -19.76
C LYS A 32 7.87 -7.69 -18.32
N PRO A 33 7.57 -8.64 -17.41
CA PRO A 33 8.08 -8.60 -16.05
C PRO A 33 9.61 -8.73 -16.02
N LEU A 34 10.23 -8.16 -14.99
CA LEU A 34 11.67 -8.27 -14.78
C LEU A 34 12.08 -9.71 -14.47
N ARG A 35 13.12 -10.20 -15.14
CA ARG A 35 13.66 -11.56 -14.93
C ARG A 35 14.39 -11.71 -13.61
N SER A 36 15.08 -10.66 -13.18
CA SER A 36 15.84 -10.61 -11.93
C SER A 36 15.47 -9.34 -11.18
N LEU A 37 15.14 -9.50 -9.90
CA LEU A 37 14.87 -8.40 -9.01
C LEU A 37 15.90 -8.46 -7.88
N ARG A 38 16.71 -7.41 -7.75
CA ARG A 38 17.54 -7.23 -6.57
C ARG A 38 16.79 -6.33 -5.61
N ASN A 39 16.12 -6.92 -4.62
CA ASN A 39 15.52 -6.14 -3.56
C ASN A 39 16.65 -5.43 -2.80
N LYS A 40 16.56 -4.10 -2.73
CA LYS A 40 17.51 -3.28 -1.98
C LYS A 40 16.68 -2.40 -1.07
N ASP A 41 16.87 -2.61 0.22
CA ASP A 41 16.41 -1.68 1.23
C ASP A 41 17.20 -0.37 1.06
N ARG A 42 16.55 0.63 0.47
CA ARG A 42 17.09 1.97 0.25
C ARG A 42 16.13 2.99 0.84
N ASN A 43 16.68 4.04 1.44
CA ASN A 43 15.92 5.14 2.04
C ASN A 43 14.97 4.67 3.16
N ILE A 44 15.34 3.63 3.91
CA ILE A 44 14.62 3.27 5.14
C ILE A 44 15.04 4.26 6.22
N VAL A 45 14.19 5.26 6.45
CA VAL A 45 14.32 6.14 7.60
C VAL A 45 13.53 5.49 8.75
N PRO A 46 14.20 5.03 9.82
CA PRO A 46 13.50 4.50 10.97
C PRO A 46 12.67 5.61 11.62
N TYR A 47 11.47 5.27 12.07
CA TYR A 47 10.67 6.18 12.88
C TYR A 47 11.40 6.45 14.20
N GLU A 48 11.39 7.70 14.66
CA GLU A 48 12.02 8.11 15.92
C GLU A 48 11.41 7.41 17.13
N ARG A 49 10.10 7.13 17.07
CA ARG A 49 9.36 6.37 18.08
C ARG A 49 8.22 5.57 17.47
N ALA A 50 7.78 4.54 18.19
CA ALA A 50 6.51 3.88 17.89
C ALA A 50 5.34 4.82 18.22
N MET A 51 4.26 4.73 17.42
CA MET A 51 2.99 5.38 17.70
C MET A 51 2.40 4.80 19.00
N ASN A 52 1.96 5.67 19.91
CA ASN A 52 1.29 5.21 21.12
C ASN A 52 -0.17 4.81 20.84
N TRP A 53 -0.82 4.14 21.78
CA TRP A 53 -2.19 3.65 21.60
C TRP A 53 -3.21 4.78 21.44
N GLU A 54 -3.08 5.86 22.21
CA GLU A 54 -3.99 7.02 22.18
C GLU A 54 -3.92 7.75 20.83
N GLU A 55 -2.72 7.90 20.28
CA GLU A 55 -2.44 8.42 18.94
C GLU A 55 -3.07 7.51 17.88
N ARG A 56 -2.95 6.19 18.01
CA ARG A 56 -3.58 5.24 17.07
C ARG A 56 -5.11 5.39 17.10
N VAL A 57 -5.70 5.45 18.28
CA VAL A 57 -7.16 5.65 18.44
C VAL A 57 -7.58 6.98 17.85
N PHE A 58 -6.87 8.07 18.16
CA PHE A 58 -7.16 9.39 17.61
C PHE A 58 -7.10 9.42 16.08
N LEU A 59 -6.02 8.89 15.49
CA LEU A 59 -5.84 8.85 14.04
C LEU A 59 -6.87 7.96 13.35
N TYR A 60 -7.21 6.82 13.95
CA TYR A 60 -8.28 5.97 13.42
C TYR A 60 -9.61 6.73 13.37
N HIS A 61 -10.01 7.41 14.45
CA HIS A 61 -11.26 8.18 14.44
C HIS A 61 -11.23 9.32 13.40
N LEU A 62 -10.07 9.96 13.22
CA LEU A 62 -9.89 11.01 12.23
C LEU A 62 -10.05 10.49 10.80
N PHE A 63 -9.51 9.30 10.49
CA PHE A 63 -9.48 8.74 9.13
C PHE A 63 -10.52 7.65 8.88
N ALA A 64 -11.37 7.30 9.85
CA ALA A 64 -12.28 6.16 9.74
C ALA A 64 -13.15 6.21 8.48
N GLN A 65 -13.70 7.39 8.16
CA GLN A 65 -14.50 7.57 6.95
C GLN A 65 -13.68 7.42 5.67
N ASP A 66 -12.46 7.93 5.66
CA ASP A 66 -11.57 7.87 4.50
C ASP A 66 -11.06 6.45 4.26
N ILE A 67 -10.78 5.69 5.33
CA ILE A 67 -10.44 4.27 5.26
C ILE A 67 -11.57 3.50 4.56
N VAL A 68 -12.82 3.70 5.00
CA VAL A 68 -13.99 3.04 4.39
C VAL A 68 -14.15 3.44 2.91
N ARG A 69 -13.97 4.73 2.59
CA ARG A 69 -14.04 5.20 1.19
C ARG A 69 -12.96 4.55 0.32
N VAL A 70 -11.73 4.42 0.83
CA VAL A 70 -10.62 3.79 0.13
C VAL A 70 -10.88 2.30 -0.08
N GLU A 71 -11.38 1.60 0.93
CA GLU A 71 -11.77 0.18 0.81
C GLU A 71 -12.80 -0.01 -0.30
N GLN A 72 -13.85 0.81 -0.34
CA GLN A 72 -14.89 0.73 -1.38
C GLN A 72 -14.38 1.11 -2.77
N LEU A 73 -13.54 2.15 -2.86
CA LEU A 73 -13.05 2.68 -4.13
C LEU A 73 -12.06 1.74 -4.81
N LEU A 74 -11.18 1.11 -4.02
CA LEU A 74 -10.06 0.32 -4.53
C LEU A 74 -10.24 -1.19 -4.32
N ASP A 75 -11.31 -1.61 -3.64
CA ASP A 75 -11.56 -3.00 -3.21
C ASP A 75 -10.37 -3.56 -2.41
N TRP A 76 -9.83 -2.72 -1.51
CA TRP A 76 -8.70 -3.06 -0.66
C TRP A 76 -9.18 -3.60 0.69
N ASP A 77 -8.43 -4.54 1.25
CA ASP A 77 -8.51 -4.86 2.67
C ASP A 77 -7.65 -3.84 3.45
N CYS A 78 -8.29 -2.93 4.19
CA CYS A 78 -7.62 -1.95 5.03
C CYS A 78 -7.72 -2.29 6.52
N SER A 79 -7.96 -3.55 6.88
CA SER A 79 -8.05 -4.02 8.27
C SER A 79 -6.83 -3.62 9.11
N ASP A 80 -5.63 -3.63 8.53
CA ASP A 80 -4.38 -3.22 9.21
C ASP A 80 -4.39 -1.76 9.71
N TRP A 81 -5.21 -0.91 9.08
CA TRP A 81 -5.34 0.51 9.39
C TRP A 81 -6.44 0.79 10.44
N LYS A 82 -7.25 -0.22 10.76
CA LYS A 82 -8.34 -0.14 11.74
C LYS A 82 -7.81 -0.42 13.15
N LEU A 83 -8.64 -0.15 14.16
CA LEU A 83 -8.35 -0.49 15.56
C LEU A 83 -8.47 -2.00 15.81
#